data_AF-A0A2A5V5W4-F1
#
_entry.id   AF-A0A2A5V5W4-F1
#
_cell.length_a   1.000
_cell.length_b   1.000
_cell.length_c   1.000
_cell.angle_alpha   90.00
_cell.angle_beta   90.00
_cell.angle_gamma   90.00
#
_symmetry.space_group_name_H-M   'P 1'
#
loop_
_entity.id
_entity.type
_entity.pdbx_description
1 polymer ?
#
loop_
_entity_poly.entity_id
_entity_poly.type
_entity_poly.pdbx_seq_one_letter_code
_entity_poly.pdbx_strand_id
1 'polypeptide(L)'
;MHIVEVFGRVFISLLFLIEAVRKFFDPDISMMYMSDHGVPEILFYPSVAFEIIVPLLLIAGYKTRIVASLLALFVLTVTLIFHTHYILDDGMQLVIFLKNISIIGGLLIVIANKPQICSVDYYLDSKRR
;
A
#
# COMPACT_ATOMS: atom_id res chain seq x y z
N MET A 1 4.38 -20.28 11.65
CA MET A 1 3.66 -19.58 10.57
C MET A 1 3.28 -18.14 10.92
N HIS A 2 2.86 -17.82 12.14
CA HIS A 2 2.47 -16.44 12.51
C HIS A 2 3.58 -15.39 12.34
N ILE A 3 4.84 -15.73 12.68
CA ILE A 3 6.00 -14.84 12.48
C ILE A 3 6.20 -14.50 11.00
N VAL A 4 6.08 -15.50 10.11
CA VAL A 4 6.24 -15.33 8.66
C VAL A 4 5.19 -14.36 8.12
N GLU A 5 3.96 -14.45 8.62
CA GLU A 5 2.86 -13.58 8.21
C GLU A 5 3.10 -12.13 8.65
N VAL A 6 3.62 -11.90 9.86
CA VAL A 6 4.04 -10.55 10.32
C VAL A 6 5.11 -9.97 9.39
N PHE A 7 6.14 -10.74 9.05
CA PHE A 7 7.16 -10.29 8.10
C PHE A 7 6.55 -9.96 6.72
N GLY A 8 5.58 -10.75 6.25
CA GLY A 8 4.84 -10.44 5.03
C GLY A 8 4.15 -9.08 5.08
N ARG A 9 3.42 -8.79 6.16
CA ARG A 9 2.77 -7.47 6.36
C ARG A 9 3.79 -6.35 6.46
N VAL A 10 4.91 -6.56 7.15
CA VAL A 10 6.00 -5.58 7.29
C VAL A 10 6.64 -5.29 5.93
N PHE A 11 6.98 -6.30 5.13
CA PHE A 11 7.64 -6.10 3.84
C PHE A 11 6.74 -5.41 2.82
N ILE A 12 5.45 -5.76 2.77
CA ILE A 12 4.49 -5.03 1.93
C ILE A 12 4.42 -3.57 2.38
N SER A 13 4.33 -3.33 3.70
CA SER A 13 4.14 -2.00 4.27
C SER A 13 5.38 -1.11 4.14
N LEU A 14 6.58 -1.68 4.21
CA LEU A 14 7.85 -0.98 4.21
C LEU A 14 8.02 -0.09 2.96
N LEU A 15 7.59 -0.59 1.80
CA LEU A 15 7.65 0.17 0.55
C LEU A 15 6.89 1.49 0.66
N PHE A 16 5.66 1.46 1.17
CA PHE A 16 4.82 2.66 1.30
C PHE A 16 5.39 3.63 2.33
N LEU A 17 5.88 3.12 3.46
CA LEU A 17 6.45 3.96 4.51
C LEU A 17 7.69 4.71 4.02
N ILE A 18 8.58 4.03 3.29
CA ILE A 18 9.77 4.67 2.71
C ILE A 18 9.36 5.71 1.66
N GLU A 19 8.45 5.37 0.75
CA GLU A 19 8.01 6.28 -0.30
C GLU A 19 7.27 7.51 0.28
N ALA A 20 6.44 7.34 1.30
CA ALA A 20 5.77 8.45 1.97
C ALA A 20 6.77 9.41 2.64
N VAL A 21 7.80 8.88 3.32
CA VAL A 21 8.86 9.69 3.92
C VAL A 21 9.61 10.48 2.84
N ARG A 22 9.95 9.84 1.71
CA ARG A 22 10.62 10.52 0.60
C ARG A 22 9.76 11.65 0.03
N LYS A 23 8.48 11.37 -0.24
CA LYS A 23 7.50 12.38 -0.70
C LYS A 23 7.38 13.55 0.27
N PHE A 24 7.41 13.28 1.57
CA PHE A 24 7.29 14.33 2.60
C PHE A 24 8.47 15.30 2.59
N PHE A 25 9.69 14.82 2.29
CA PHE A 25 10.88 15.67 2.20
C PHE A 25 11.01 16.43 0.87
N ASP A 26 10.37 15.93 -0.18
CA ASP A 26 10.38 16.56 -1.51
C ASP A 26 8.96 16.57 -2.12
N PRO A 27 8.07 17.44 -1.59
CA PRO A 27 6.68 17.49 -2.03
C PRO A 27 6.51 18.07 -3.43
N ASP A 28 7.35 19.03 -3.81
CA ASP A 28 7.21 19.79 -5.06
C ASP A 28 7.31 18.87 -6.29
N ILE A 29 8.29 17.96 -6.31
CA ILE A 29 8.45 16.98 -7.39
C ILE A 29 7.20 16.09 -7.51
N SER A 30 6.65 15.66 -6.38
CA SER A 30 5.50 14.76 -6.35
C SER A 30 4.22 15.46 -6.77
N MET A 31 3.99 16.70 -6.30
CA MET A 31 2.83 17.51 -6.67
C MET A 31 2.85 17.86 -8.15
N MET A 32 4.02 18.23 -8.70
CA MET A 32 4.19 18.49 -10.12
C MET A 32 3.86 17.25 -10.96
N TYR A 33 4.39 16.09 -10.56
CA TYR A 33 4.10 14.81 -11.23
C TYR A 33 2.61 14.43 -11.17
N MET A 34 1.92 14.75 -10.06
CA MET A 34 0.47 14.60 -9.94
C MET A 34 -0.29 15.52 -10.91
N SER A 35 0.09 16.79 -10.98
CA SER A 35 -0.49 17.76 -11.90
C SER A 35 -0.32 17.33 -13.36
N ASP A 36 0.85 16.83 -13.74
CA ASP A 36 1.14 16.34 -15.10
C ASP A 36 0.24 15.16 -15.52
N HIS A 37 -0.27 14.40 -14.56
CA HIS A 37 -1.22 13.28 -14.78
C HIS A 37 -2.68 13.69 -14.51
N GLY A 38 -2.97 14.99 -14.40
CA GLY A 38 -4.32 15.51 -14.19
C GLY A 38 -4.88 15.25 -12.78
N VAL A 39 -4.03 14.91 -11.81
CA VAL A 39 -4.43 14.70 -10.41
C VAL A 39 -4.25 16.01 -9.62
N PRO A 40 -5.31 16.54 -8.99
CA PRO A 40 -5.21 17.76 -8.19
C PRO A 40 -4.18 17.64 -7.05
N GLU A 41 -3.28 18.62 -6.93
CA GLU A 41 -2.21 18.66 -5.91
C GLU A 41 -2.74 18.61 -4.47
N ILE A 42 -3.97 19.07 -4.22
CA ILE A 42 -4.61 18.98 -2.90
C ILE A 42 -4.73 17.54 -2.37
N LEU A 43 -4.70 16.54 -3.28
CA LEU A 43 -4.72 15.12 -2.91
C LEU A 43 -3.36 14.60 -2.43
N PHE A 44 -2.28 15.38 -2.57
CA PHE A 44 -0.95 14.99 -2.11
C PHE A 44 -0.94 14.65 -0.62
N TYR A 45 -1.33 15.60 0.25
CA TYR A 45 -1.29 15.38 1.70
C TYR A 45 -2.18 14.22 2.16
N PRO A 46 -3.43 14.06 1.67
CA PRO A 46 -4.23 12.86 1.93
C PRO A 46 -3.56 11.57 1.48
N SER A 47 -2.91 11.55 0.30
CA SER A 47 -2.23 10.35 -0.19
C SER A 47 -1.02 9.97 0.67
N VAL A 48 -0.20 10.95 1.08
CA VAL A 48 0.94 10.71 1.98
C VAL A 48 0.46 10.23 3.34
N ALA A 49 -0.59 10.84 3.90
CA ALA A 49 -1.19 10.38 5.15
C ALA A 49 -1.72 8.94 5.04
N PHE A 50 -2.33 8.58 3.90
CA PHE A 50 -2.80 7.23 3.63
C PHE A 50 -1.63 6.23 3.56
N GLU A 51 -0.56 6.57 2.83
CA GLU A 51 0.67 5.76 2.69
C GLU A 51 1.44 5.60 4.01
N ILE A 52 1.13 6.38 5.05
CA ILE A 52 1.69 6.20 6.40
C ILE A 52 0.72 5.38 7.28
N ILE A 53 -0.53 5.84 7.39
CA ILE A 53 -1.49 5.30 8.36
C ILE A 53 -1.88 3.87 7.99
N VAL A 54 -2.21 3.61 6.71
CA VAL A 54 -2.73 2.30 6.29
C VAL A 54 -1.68 1.20 6.42
N PRO A 55 -0.42 1.39 6.01
CA PRO A 55 0.64 0.40 6.24
C PRO A 55 0.95 0.16 7.73
N LEU A 56 0.91 1.19 8.58
CA LEU A 56 1.08 0.99 10.02
C LEU A 56 -0.03 0.14 10.63
N LEU A 57 -1.29 0.38 10.24
CA LEU A 57 -2.42 -0.45 10.65
C LEU A 57 -2.29 -1.89 10.14
N LEU A 58 -1.74 -2.06 8.93
CA LEU A 58 -1.49 -3.38 8.35
C LEU A 58 -0.43 -4.13 9.16
N ILE A 59 0.69 -3.48 9.52
CA ILE A 59 1.72 -4.08 10.39
C ILE A 59 1.13 -4.53 11.72
N ALA A 60 0.35 -3.65 12.38
CA ALA A 60 -0.34 -3.94 13.63
C ALA A 60 -1.35 -5.10 13.50
N GLY A 61 -1.83 -5.39 12.29
CA GLY A 61 -2.88 -6.37 12.06
C GLY A 61 -4.22 -5.91 12.65
N TYR A 62 -4.54 -4.62 12.52
CA TYR A 62 -5.82 -4.05 12.93
C TYR A 62 -6.75 -3.93 11.72
N LYS A 63 -7.94 -4.53 11.80
CA LYS A 63 -8.90 -4.66 10.69
C LYS A 63 -8.21 -5.09 9.40
N THR A 64 -7.36 -6.10 9.50
CA THR A 64 -6.36 -6.53 8.50
C THR A 64 -6.97 -6.67 7.11
N ARG A 65 -8.15 -7.30 7.00
CA ARG A 65 -8.85 -7.45 5.71
C ARG A 65 -9.28 -6.12 5.10
N ILE A 66 -9.84 -5.21 5.91
CA ILE A 66 -10.30 -3.90 5.43
C ILE A 66 -9.09 -3.06 5.03
N VAL A 67 -8.07 -3.01 5.88
CA VAL A 67 -6.84 -2.24 5.64
C VAL A 67 -6.11 -2.75 4.39
N ALA A 68 -5.98 -4.08 4.23
CA ALA A 68 -5.38 -4.67 3.04
C ALA A 68 -6.20 -4.37 1.77
N SER A 69 -7.54 -4.41 1.83
CA SER A 69 -8.40 -4.05 0.69
C SER A 69 -8.26 -2.59 0.30
N LEU A 70 -8.21 -1.68 1.28
CA LEU A 70 -7.99 -0.24 1.04
C LEU A 70 -6.62 -0.01 0.38
N LEU A 71 -5.56 -0.64 0.90
CA LEU A 71 -4.23 -0.51 0.33
C LEU A 71 -4.15 -1.11 -1.08
N ALA A 72 -4.80 -2.24 -1.33
CA ALA A 72 -4.84 -2.86 -2.66
C ALA A 72 -5.55 -1.96 -3.68
N LEU A 73 -6.68 -1.36 -3.30
CA LEU A 73 -7.40 -0.40 -4.14
C LEU A 73 -6.55 0.83 -4.42
N PHE A 74 -5.89 1.39 -3.39
CA PHE A 74 -4.99 2.52 -3.55
C PHE A 74 -3.85 2.22 -4.53
N VAL A 75 -3.17 1.09 -4.37
CA VAL A 75 -2.09 0.66 -5.28
C VAL A 75 -2.62 0.50 -6.70
N LEU A 76 -3.79 -0.11 -6.88
CA LEU A 76 -4.41 -0.26 -8.19
C LEU A 76 -4.68 1.11 -8.83
N THR A 77 -5.28 2.03 -8.10
CA THR A 77 -5.58 3.39 -8.58
C THR A 77 -4.32 4.13 -8.99
N VAL A 78 -3.29 4.17 -8.13
CA VAL A 78 -2.00 4.84 -8.43
C VAL A 78 -1.33 4.19 -9.64
N THR A 79 -1.36 2.86 -9.75
CA THR A 79 -0.78 2.14 -10.90
C THR A 79 -1.45 2.53 -12.21
N LEU A 80 -2.78 2.57 -12.20
CA LEU A 80 -3.55 2.90 -13.41
C LEU A 80 -3.33 4.34 -13.85
N ILE A 81 -3.20 5.28 -12.92
CA ILE A 81 -2.99 6.71 -13.21
C ILE A 81 -1.55 6.97 -13.67
N PHE A 82 -0.55 6.47 -12.96
CA PHE A 82 0.85 6.91 -13.12
C PHE A 82 1.74 5.95 -13.93
N HIS A 83 1.33 4.68 -14.10
CA HIS A 83 2.23 3.62 -14.60
C HIS A 83 1.64 2.77 -15.73
N THR A 84 0.65 3.28 -16.46
CA THR A 84 0.08 2.61 -17.64
C THR A 84 0.48 3.27 -18.96
N HIS A 85 0.84 4.55 -18.94
CA HIS A 85 1.33 5.26 -20.11
C HIS A 85 2.68 4.69 -20.58
N TYR A 86 2.80 4.43 -21.88
CA TYR A 86 4.04 3.94 -22.53
C TYR A 86 4.62 2.65 -21.94
N ILE A 87 3.81 1.83 -21.26
CA ILE A 87 4.26 0.60 -20.60
C ILE A 87 4.92 -0.41 -21.55
N LEU A 88 4.59 -0.38 -22.84
CA LEU A 88 5.18 -1.26 -23.86
C LEU A 88 6.51 -0.72 -24.43
N ASP A 89 6.77 0.57 -24.26
CA ASP A 89 7.92 1.26 -24.85
C ASP A 89 9.00 1.59 -23.79
N ASP A 90 8.60 1.71 -22.51
CA ASP A 90 9.49 1.96 -21.38
C ASP A 90 9.55 0.74 -20.43
N GLY A 91 10.68 0.03 -20.48
CA GLY A 91 10.93 -1.12 -19.61
C GLY A 91 10.89 -0.78 -18.11
N MET A 92 11.19 0.46 -17.71
CA MET A 92 11.08 0.88 -16.32
C MET A 92 9.62 0.96 -15.88
N GLN A 93 8.73 1.51 -16.73
CA GLN A 93 7.30 1.57 -16.45
C GLN A 93 6.70 0.17 -16.32
N LEU A 94 7.08 -0.76 -17.20
CA LEU A 94 6.65 -2.16 -17.09
C LEU A 94 7.06 -2.79 -15.76
N VAL A 95 8.29 -2.55 -15.30
CA VAL A 95 8.77 -3.07 -14.00
C VAL A 95 7.98 -2.47 -12.84
N ILE A 96 7.71 -1.16 -12.87
CA ILE A 96 6.93 -0.50 -11.80
C ILE A 96 5.48 -1.02 -11.77
N PHE A 97 4.87 -1.19 -12.93
CA PHE A 97 3.53 -1.78 -13.05
C PHE A 97 3.50 -3.19 -12.47
N LEU A 98 4.41 -4.08 -12.89
CA LEU A 98 4.48 -5.46 -12.41
C LEU A 98 4.77 -5.54 -10.90
N LYS A 99 5.61 -4.64 -10.38
CA LYS A 99 5.84 -4.49 -8.94
C LYS A 99 4.53 -4.20 -8.21
N ASN A 100 3.74 -3.24 -8.69
CA ASN A 100 2.47 -2.89 -8.06
C ASN A 100 1.44 -4.01 -8.15
N ILE A 101 1.33 -4.71 -9.29
CA ILE A 101 0.49 -5.91 -9.43
C ILE A 101 0.91 -7.01 -8.43
N SER A 102 2.21 -7.21 -8.24
CA SER A 102 2.73 -8.18 -7.26
C SER A 102 2.37 -7.80 -5.82
N ILE A 103 2.42 -6.50 -5.48
CA ILE A 103 1.98 -5.99 -4.17
C ILE A 103 0.49 -6.24 -3.95
N ILE A 104 -0.35 -5.96 -4.96
CA ILE A 104 -1.80 -6.26 -4.91
C ILE A 104 -2.01 -7.76 -4.68
N GLY A 105 -1.27 -8.62 -5.37
CA GLY A 105 -1.32 -10.07 -5.17
C GLY A 105 -1.01 -10.48 -3.72
N GLY A 106 0.04 -9.91 -3.12
CA GLY A 106 0.36 -10.12 -1.71
C GLY A 106 -0.76 -9.68 -0.77
N LEU A 107 -1.38 -8.53 -1.04
CA LEU A 107 -2.51 -8.01 -0.27
C LEU A 107 -3.77 -8.88 -0.41
N LEU A 108 -4.06 -9.41 -1.61
CA LEU A 108 -5.17 -10.35 -1.83
C LEU A 108 -4.99 -11.64 -1.03
N ILE A 109 -3.75 -12.14 -0.92
CA ILE A 109 -3.44 -13.28 -0.04
C ILE A 109 -3.71 -12.92 1.42
N VAL A 110 -3.34 -11.73 1.88
CA VAL A 110 -3.65 -11.27 3.25
C VAL A 110 -5.17 -11.20 3.48
N ILE A 111 -5.93 -10.69 2.51
CA ILE A 111 -7.40 -10.59 2.57
C ILE A 111 -8.06 -11.97 2.68
N ALA A 112 -7.60 -12.94 1.89
CA ALA A 112 -8.16 -14.29 1.85
C ALA A 112 -7.95 -15.06 3.17
N ASN A 113 -6.87 -14.75 3.90
CA ASN A 113 -6.51 -15.45 5.13
C ASN A 113 -7.31 -14.95 6.36
N LYS A 114 -7.30 -15.76 7.43
CA LYS A 114 -7.84 -15.39 8.74
C LYS A 114 -6.77 -14.68 9.58
N PRO A 115 -7.17 -13.77 10.50
CA PRO A 115 -6.24 -13.15 11.45
C PRO A 115 -5.40 -14.18 12.20
N GLN A 116 -4.10 -13.92 12.28
CA GLN A 116 -3.12 -14.79 12.94
C GLN A 116 -2.81 -14.29 14.35
N ILE A 117 -2.21 -15.13 15.21
CA ILE A 117 -1.99 -14.82 16.65
C ILE A 117 -1.30 -13.47 16.88
N CYS A 118 -0.36 -13.09 16.01
CA CYS A 118 0.37 -11.82 16.08
C CYS A 118 -0.37 -10.66 15.37
N SER A 119 -1.68 -10.58 15.51
CA SER A 119 -2.51 -9.48 14.99
C SER A 119 -3.44 -8.96 16.08
N VAL A 120 -3.71 -7.65 16.07
CA VAL A 120 -4.70 -7.04 16.97
C VAL A 120 -6.08 -7.67 16.75
N ASP A 121 -6.43 -8.00 15.51
CA ASP A 121 -7.68 -8.68 15.17
C ASP A 121 -7.85 -10.01 15.92
N TYR A 122 -6.80 -10.84 15.98
CA TYR A 122 -6.86 -12.10 16.73
C TYR A 122 -7.08 -11.88 18.23
N TYR A 123 -6.42 -10.87 18.80
CA TYR A 123 -6.58 -10.51 20.21
C TYR A 123 -8.01 -10.02 20.51
N LEU A 124 -8.61 -9.23 19.61
CA LEU A 124 -9.99 -8.75 19.78
C LEU A 124 -11.01 -9.88 19.61
N ASP A 125 -10.77 -10.81 18.69
CA ASP A 125 -11.64 -11.97 18.48
C ASP A 125 -11.56 -12.99 19.62
N SER A 126 -10.40 -13.17 20.26
CA SER A 126 -10.26 -14.09 21.39
C SER A 126 -10.98 -13.60 22.66
N LYS A 127 -11.08 -12.27 22.84
CA LYS A 127 -11.77 -11.64 23.98
C LYS A 127 -13.29 -11.58 23.84
N ARG A 128 -13.83 -11.84 22.65
CA ARG A 128 -15.27 -11.90 22.35
C ARG A 128 -15.87 -13.30 22.57
N ARG A 129 -15.03 -14.31 22.77
CA ARG A 129 -15.43 -15.68 23.10
C ARG A 129 -15.36 -15.90 24.60
#